data_AF-A0A519VJW1-F1
#
_entry.id   AF-A0A519VJW1-F1
#
_cell.length_a   1.000
_cell.length_b   1.000
_cell.length_c   1.000
_cell.angle_alpha   90.00
_cell.angle_beta   90.00
_cell.angle_gamma   90.00
#
_symmetry.space_group_name_H-M   'P 1'
#
loop_
_entity.id
_entity.type
_entity.pdbx_description
1 polymer ?
#
loop_
_entity_poly.entity_id
_entity_poly.type
_entity_poly.pdbx_seq_one_letter_code
_entity_poly.pdbx_strand_id
1 'polypeptide(L)'
;MTYNEAIQELETILRSLETDQVDVDDLTARAERSAELIRLCRHKLRHAEASLDRVFDSLDEEETDEEPEKEPDEEETDEEEDEPDPDDYRPGGP
;
A
#
# COMPACT_ATOMS: atom_id res chain seq x y z
N MET A 1 -27.15 3.91 7.25
CA MET A 1 -26.88 2.47 7.45
C MET A 1 -25.41 2.25 7.82
N THR A 2 -25.18 1.61 8.94
CA THR A 2 -23.90 1.13 9.46
C THR A 2 -23.56 -0.22 8.83
N TYR A 3 -22.31 -0.69 9.01
CA TYR A 3 -21.93 -2.02 8.55
C TYR A 3 -22.75 -3.11 9.26
N ASN A 4 -22.94 -2.98 10.58
CA ASN A 4 -23.67 -3.95 11.38
C ASN A 4 -25.15 -4.05 10.96
N GLU A 5 -25.81 -2.92 10.72
CA GLU A 5 -27.18 -2.90 10.19
C GLU A 5 -27.28 -3.64 8.84
N ALA A 6 -26.30 -3.45 7.95
CA ALA A 6 -26.30 -4.11 6.64
C ALA A 6 -26.16 -5.63 6.75
N ILE A 7 -25.34 -6.11 7.70
CA ILE A 7 -25.22 -7.54 7.98
C ILE A 7 -26.50 -8.11 8.59
N GLN A 8 -27.12 -7.42 9.56
CA GLN A 8 -28.39 -7.86 10.15
C GLN A 8 -29.52 -7.94 9.12
N GLU A 9 -29.57 -7.00 8.17
CA GLU A 9 -30.54 -7.04 7.08
C GLU A 9 -30.28 -8.23 6.16
N LEU A 10 -29.03 -8.51 5.78
CA LEU A 10 -28.65 -9.68 5.00
C LEU A 10 -29.04 -11.01 5.68
N GLU A 11 -28.80 -11.15 6.98
CA GLU A 11 -29.21 -12.33 7.76
C GLU A 11 -30.73 -12.50 7.80
N THR A 12 -31.46 -11.38 7.84
CA THR A 12 -32.92 -11.38 7.79
C THR A 12 -33.43 -11.81 6.42
N ILE A 13 -32.82 -11.32 5.34
CA ILE A 13 -33.12 -11.76 3.98
C ILE A 13 -32.84 -13.26 3.84
N LEU A 14 -31.69 -13.76 4.30
CA LEU A 14 -31.35 -15.18 4.27
C LEU A 14 -32.40 -16.04 4.98
N ARG A 15 -32.74 -15.73 6.24
CA ARG A 15 -33.77 -16.46 6.99
C ARG A 15 -35.12 -16.44 6.29
N SER A 16 -35.47 -15.31 5.68
CA SER A 16 -36.72 -15.17 4.96
C SER A 16 -36.77 -16.02 3.68
N LEU A 17 -35.62 -16.32 3.06
CA LEU A 17 -35.51 -17.19 1.88
C LEU A 17 -35.54 -18.68 2.23
N GLU A 18 -35.16 -19.06 3.45
CA GLU A 18 -35.21 -20.44 3.94
C GLU A 18 -36.63 -20.91 4.31
N THR A 19 -37.62 -20.03 4.19
CA THR A 19 -39.03 -20.34 4.48
C THR A 19 -39.72 -20.85 3.20
N ASP A 20 -40.50 -21.95 3.28
CA ASP A 20 -41.16 -22.63 2.14
C ASP A 20 -42.21 -21.81 1.36
N GLN A 21 -42.43 -20.53 1.69
CA GLN A 21 -43.49 -19.69 1.10
C GLN A 21 -42.94 -18.41 0.43
N VAL A 22 -41.87 -18.52 -0.36
CA VAL A 22 -41.31 -17.37 -1.08
C VAL A 22 -41.66 -17.46 -2.57
N ASP A 23 -42.30 -16.41 -3.09
CA ASP A 23 -42.59 -16.26 -4.52
C ASP A 23 -41.29 -15.94 -5.31
N VAL A 24 -41.26 -16.29 -6.61
CA VAL A 24 -40.12 -16.01 -7.51
C VAL A 24 -39.87 -14.50 -7.67
N ASP A 25 -40.93 -13.68 -7.67
CA ASP A 25 -40.78 -12.23 -7.73
C ASP A 25 -40.13 -11.69 -6.44
N ASP A 26 -40.50 -12.24 -5.28
CA ASP A 26 -39.89 -11.92 -3.99
C ASP A 26 -38.42 -12.33 -3.92
N LEU A 27 -38.07 -13.48 -4.51
CA LEU A 27 -36.69 -13.95 -4.64
C LEU A 27 -35.84 -12.94 -5.42
N THR A 28 -36.36 -12.43 -6.54
CA THR A 28 -35.65 -11.46 -7.37
C THR A 28 -35.41 -10.15 -6.62
N ALA A 29 -36.45 -9.59 -5.99
CA ALA A 29 -36.33 -8.35 -5.21
C ALA A 29 -35.34 -8.51 -4.02
N ARG A 30 -35.37 -9.66 -3.33
CA ARG A 30 -34.45 -9.97 -2.22
C ARG A 30 -33.02 -10.15 -2.68
N ALA A 31 -32.79 -10.74 -3.86
CA ALA A 31 -31.47 -10.88 -4.45
C ALA A 31 -30.88 -9.52 -4.84
N GLU A 32 -31.67 -8.66 -5.47
CA GLU A 32 -31.27 -7.28 -5.81
C GLU A 32 -30.90 -6.49 -4.56
N ARG A 33 -31.76 -6.54 -3.53
CA ARG A 33 -31.49 -5.91 -2.24
C ARG A 33 -30.22 -6.43 -1.58
N SER A 34 -30.00 -7.74 -1.60
CA SER A 34 -28.77 -8.34 -1.05
C SER A 34 -27.52 -7.84 -1.78
N ALA A 35 -27.59 -7.69 -3.11
CA ALA A 35 -26.48 -7.17 -3.90
C ALA A 35 -26.14 -5.72 -3.52
N GLU A 36 -27.14 -4.88 -3.25
CA GLU A 36 -26.93 -3.51 -2.75
C GLU A 36 -26.22 -3.51 -1.40
N LEU A 37 -26.70 -4.32 -0.45
CA LEU A 37 -26.12 -4.43 0.89
C LEU A 37 -24.66 -4.89 0.83
N ILE A 38 -24.34 -5.88 0.00
CA ILE A 38 -22.97 -6.37 -0.20
C ILE A 38 -22.07 -5.26 -0.77
N ARG A 39 -22.55 -4.47 -1.73
CA ARG A 39 -21.80 -3.33 -2.28
C ARG A 39 -21.50 -2.29 -1.19
N LEU A 40 -22.49 -1.98 -0.35
CA LEU A 40 -22.34 -1.05 0.77
C LEU A 40 -21.29 -1.57 1.77
N CYS A 41 -21.36 -2.84 2.15
CA CYS A 41 -20.39 -3.47 3.05
C CYS A 41 -18.97 -3.37 2.50
N ARG A 42 -18.77 -3.73 1.23
CA ARG A 42 -17.47 -3.63 0.56
C ARG A 42 -16.93 -2.20 0.54
N HIS A 43 -17.79 -1.22 0.25
CA HIS A 43 -17.39 0.17 0.27
C HIS A 43 -16.92 0.62 1.66
N LYS A 44 -17.65 0.26 2.71
CA LYS A 44 -17.27 0.58 4.10
C LYS A 44 -15.95 -0.05 4.51
N LEU A 45 -15.71 -1.31 4.14
CA LEU A 45 -14.46 -2.00 4.45
C LEU A 45 -13.27 -1.32 3.77
N ARG A 46 -13.37 -1.01 2.47
CA ARG A 46 -12.30 -0.28 1.75
C ARG A 46 -12.04 1.10 2.31
N HIS A 47 -13.10 1.80 2.72
CA HIS A 47 -12.96 3.10 3.37
C HIS A 47 -12.26 2.96 4.72
N ALA A 48 -12.60 1.96 5.51
CA ALA A 48 -11.95 1.71 6.79
C ALA A 48 -10.46 1.36 6.61
N GLU A 49 -10.14 0.50 5.64
CA GLU A 49 -8.76 0.17 5.26
C GLU A 49 -7.97 1.43 4.89
N ALA A 50 -8.48 2.24 3.95
CA ALA A 50 -7.81 3.48 3.55
C ALA A 50 -7.69 4.52 4.69
N SER A 51 -8.61 4.51 5.65
CA SER A 51 -8.49 5.33 6.86
C SER A 51 -7.38 4.83 7.79
N LEU A 52 -7.22 3.52 7.93
CA LEU A 52 -6.15 2.93 8.75
C LEU A 52 -4.78 3.18 8.12
N ASP A 53 -4.64 2.97 6.80
CA ASP A 53 -3.40 3.22 6.08
C ASP A 53 -2.88 4.65 6.32
N ARG A 54 -3.76 5.66 6.19
CA ARG A 54 -3.40 7.07 6.45
C ARG A 54 -3.00 7.33 7.90
N VAL A 55 -3.60 6.61 8.85
CA VAL A 55 -3.25 6.75 10.27
C VAL A 55 -1.86 6.17 10.49
N PHE A 56 -1.54 5.03 9.87
CA PHE A 56 -0.19 4.45 9.96
C PHE A 56 0.85 5.34 9.27
N ASP A 57 0.58 5.84 8.06
CA ASP A 57 1.48 6.77 7.35
C ASP A 57 1.78 8.02 8.21
N SER A 58 0.76 8.58 8.87
CA SER A 58 0.92 9.72 9.78
C SER A 58 1.79 9.41 10.99
N LEU A 59 1.73 8.19 11.53
CA LEU A 59 2.53 7.79 12.69
C LEU A 59 4.00 7.57 12.28
N ASP A 60 4.23 7.03 11.08
CA ASP A 60 5.57 6.81 10.53
C ASP A 60 6.27 8.14 10.19
N GLU A 61 5.54 9.14 9.67
CA GLU A 61 6.06 10.48 9.39
C GLU A 61 6.50 11.20 10.68
N GLU A 62 5.78 11.03 11.79
CA GLU A 62 6.10 11.62 13.10
C GLU A 62 7.39 11.05 13.74
N GLU A 63 7.88 9.87 13.32
CA GLU A 63 9.15 9.29 13.79
C GLU A 63 10.40 9.78 13.02
N THR A 64 10.24 10.54 11.91
CA THR A 64 11.36 10.88 11.01
C THR A 64 11.95 12.29 11.16
N ASP A 65 11.58 13.04 12.19
CA ASP A 65 12.06 14.41 12.45
C ASP A 65 13.37 14.48 13.28
N GLU A 66 14.05 13.34 13.53
CA GLU A 66 15.44 13.33 14.03
C GLU A 66 16.43 13.36 12.85
N GLU A 67 16.89 14.56 12.49
CA GLU A 67 17.94 14.79 11.47
C GLU A 67 19.18 13.88 11.72
N PRO A 68 19.65 13.10 10.74
CA PRO A 68 21.01 12.58 10.82
C PRO A 68 21.97 13.76 10.60
N GLU A 69 22.70 14.13 11.65
CA GLU A 69 23.82 15.08 11.58
C GLU A 69 24.74 14.65 10.43
N LYS A 70 24.77 15.44 9.36
CA LYS A 70 25.71 15.24 8.26
C LYS A 70 27.10 15.55 8.77
N GLU A 71 27.94 14.51 8.89
CA GLU A 71 29.38 14.68 9.01
C GLU A 71 29.88 15.49 7.80
N PRO A 72 30.68 16.56 8.00
CA PRO A 72 31.26 17.29 6.89
C PRO A 72 32.34 16.42 6.24
N ASP A 73 32.13 16.11 4.97
CA ASP A 73 33.13 15.62 4.04
C ASP A 73 34.17 16.74 3.83
N GLU A 74 35.32 16.63 4.48
CA GLU A 74 36.46 17.49 4.22
C GLU A 74 37.18 16.97 2.96
N GLU A 75 36.89 17.62 1.82
CA GLU A 75 37.64 17.44 0.58
C GLU A 75 39.06 18.04 0.65
N GLU A 76 39.90 17.44 -0.20
CA GLU A 76 41.15 17.93 -0.82
C GLU A 76 42.49 17.80 -0.05
N THR A 77 43.35 16.93 -0.59
CA THR A 77 44.61 17.44 -1.18
C THR A 77 44.87 16.77 -2.54
N ASP A 78 44.84 17.63 -3.54
CA ASP A 78 45.43 17.59 -4.89
C ASP A 78 46.90 17.12 -4.89
N GLU A 79 47.30 16.32 -5.89
CA GLU A 79 48.63 16.33 -6.54
C GLU A 79 48.69 15.30 -7.70
N GLU A 80 48.33 15.82 -8.89
CA GLU A 80 48.81 15.56 -10.27
C GLU A 80 49.12 14.12 -10.77
N GLU A 81 48.36 13.71 -11.81
CA GLU A 81 48.75 12.66 -12.77
C GLU A 81 49.81 13.20 -13.75
N ASP A 82 50.99 12.57 -13.84
CA ASP A 82 51.76 12.48 -15.10
C ASP A 82 52.81 11.33 -15.02
N GLU A 83 52.52 10.19 -15.66
CA GLU A 83 53.50 9.17 -16.09
C GLU A 83 53.85 9.43 -17.58
N PRO A 84 54.98 8.99 -18.18
CA PRO A 84 56.08 8.14 -17.68
C PRO A 84 57.53 8.62 -18.05
N ASP A 85 58.55 7.93 -17.52
CA ASP A 85 59.99 8.20 -17.70
C ASP A 85 60.49 7.88 -19.14
N PRO A 86 61.14 8.82 -19.86
CA PRO A 86 61.50 8.66 -21.26
C PRO A 86 62.81 7.89 -21.44
N ASP A 87 62.74 6.81 -22.21
CA ASP A 87 63.81 6.46 -23.16
C ASP A 87 65.21 6.17 -22.57
N ASP A 88 65.33 5.32 -21.55
CA ASP A 88 66.66 4.81 -21.18
C ASP A 88 66.72 3.30 -20.87
N TYR A 89 67.26 2.59 -21.86
CA TYR A 89 68.23 1.50 -21.71
C TYR A 89 67.72 0.05 -21.62
N ARG A 90 67.65 -0.63 -22.78
CA ARG A 90 68.55 -1.77 -23.09
C ARG A 90 68.77 -1.93 -24.61
N PRO A 91 69.98 -1.70 -25.14
CA PRO A 91 70.33 -2.13 -26.48
C PRO A 91 70.88 -3.57 -26.45
N GLY A 92 70.55 -4.34 -27.48
CA GLY A 92 71.38 -5.46 -27.93
C GLY A 92 70.67 -6.76 -28.25
N GLY A 93 70.26 -6.91 -29.52
CA GLY A 93 70.16 -8.23 -30.19
C GLY A 93 71.56 -8.85 -30.42
N PRO A 94 71.72 -9.89 -31.25
CA PRO A 94 70.85 -10.34 -32.34
C PRO A 94 70.02 -11.60 -32.04
#